data_AF-A0A9X0QJX3-F1
#
_entry.id   AF-A0A9X0QJX3-F1
#
_cell.length_a   1.000
_cell.length_b   1.000
_cell.length_c   1.000
_cell.angle_alpha   90.00
_cell.angle_beta   90.00
_cell.angle_gamma   90.00
#
_symmetry.space_group_name_H-M   'P 1'
#
loop_
_entity.id
_entity.type
_entity.pdbx_description
1 polymer ?
#
loop_
_entity_poly.entity_id
_entity_poly.type
_entity_poly.pdbx_seq_one_letter_code
_entity_poly.pdbx_strand_id
1 'polypeptide(L)' 'MTKITVNRSAVSGKFVTPQYAKSHPKTTETEHYKTTPKK' A
#
# COMPACT_ATOMS: atom_id res chain seq x y z
N MET A 1 17.27 -7.10 -0.56
CA MET A 1 16.02 -6.75 0.15
C MET A 1 15.11 -6.06 -0.85
N THR A 2 13.95 -6.61 -1.15
CA THR A 2 12.98 -6.01 -2.08
C THR A 2 12.08 -5.06 -1.32
N LYS A 3 11.82 -3.87 -1.89
CA LYS A 3 10.89 -2.89 -1.32
C LYS A 3 9.51 -3.14 -1.93
N ILE A 4 8.52 -3.46 -1.09
CA ILE A 4 7.12 -3.61 -1.50
C ILE A 4 6.37 -2.37 -1.04
N THR A 5 5.52 -1.83 -1.93
CA THR A 5 4.60 -0.76 -1.60
C THR A 5 3.19 -1.33 -1.54
N VAL A 6 2.48 -1.10 -0.45
CA VAL A 6 1.11 -1.55 -0.23
C VAL A 6 0.24 -0.34 0.05
N ASN A 7 -0.94 -0.29 -0.55
CA ASN A 7 -1.92 0.76 -0.30
C ASN A 7 -3.15 0.15 0.36
N ARG A 8 -3.61 0.74 1.46
CA ARG A 8 -4.79 0.28 2.21
C ARG A 8 -5.75 1.44 2.44
N SER A 9 -7.02 1.24 2.14
CA SER A 9 -8.07 2.21 2.47
C SER A 9 -8.29 2.22 3.98
N ALA A 10 -8.13 3.38 4.62
CA ALA A 10 -8.43 3.56 6.04
C ALA A 10 -9.93 3.48 6.33
N VAL A 11 -10.77 3.75 5.32
CA VAL A 11 -12.24 3.73 5.44
C VAL A 11 -12.80 2.30 5.40
N SER A 12 -12.32 1.49 4.46
CA SER A 12 -12.87 0.14 4.24
C SER A 12 -11.96 -1.00 4.69
N GLY A 13 -10.71 -0.70 5.02
CA GLY A 13 -9.68 -1.68 5.38
C GLY A 13 -9.15 -2.51 4.20
N LYS A 14 -9.65 -2.31 2.98
CA LYS A 14 -9.28 -3.08 1.78
C LYS A 14 -7.94 -2.63 1.21
N PHE A 15 -7.21 -3.56 0.61
CA PHE A 15 -6.07 -3.24 -0.23
C PHE A 15 -6.55 -2.67 -1.56
N VAL A 16 -5.90 -1.58 -1.98
CA VAL A 16 -6.33 -0.79 -3.15
C VAL A 16 -5.17 -0.58 -4.10
N THR A 17 -5.51 -0.23 -5.34
CA THR A 17 -4.50 0.01 -6.37
C THR A 17 -3.76 1.34 -6.12
N PRO A 18 -2.54 1.51 -6.67
CA PRO A 18 -1.83 2.79 -6.58
C PRO A 18 -2.63 3.95 -7.19
N GLN A 19 -3.41 3.69 -8.23
CA GLN A 19 -4.25 4.73 -8.84
C GLN A 19 -5.35 5.18 -7.88
N TYR A 20 -5.99 4.26 -7.17
CA TYR A 20 -6.98 4.60 -6.16
C TYR A 20 -6.36 5.43 -5.02
N ALA A 21 -5.15 5.06 -4.58
CA ALA A 21 -4.41 5.80 -3.56
C ALA A 21 -4.11 7.25 -3.99
N LYS A 22 -3.77 7.46 -5.28
CA LYS A 22 -3.56 8.81 -5.85
C LYS A 22 -4.86 9.63 -5.92
N SER A 23 -5.98 8.99 -6.25
CA SER A 23 -7.28 9.65 -6.30
C SER A 23 -7.86 9.96 -4.91
N HIS A 24 -7.53 9.14 -3.91
CA HIS A 24 -8.05 9.25 -2.54
C HIS A 24 -6.92 9.30 -1.49
N PRO A 25 -6.00 10.28 -1.57
CA PRO A 25 -4.82 10.32 -0.70
C PRO A 25 -5.18 10.61 0.76
N LYS A 26 -6.33 11.27 1.01
CA LYS A 26 -6.80 11.60 2.36
C LYS A 26 -7.26 10.40 3.16
N THR A 27 -7.62 9.30 2.49
CA THR A 27 -8.24 8.12 3.12
C THR A 27 -7.51 6.82 2.78
N THR A 28 -6.31 6.92 2.21
CA THR A 28 -5.51 5.77 1.82
C THR A 28 -4.14 5.87 2.43
N GLU A 29 -3.77 4.83 3.18
CA GLU A 29 -2.44 4.67 3.75
C GLU A 29 -1.55 3.99 2.72
N THR A 30 -0.32 4.48 2.57
CA THR A 30 0.71 3.87 1.72
C THR A 30 1.88 3.46 2.60
N GLU A 31 2.17 2.17 2.65
CA GLU A 31 3.25 1.63 3.47
C GLU A 31 4.32 0.97 2.59
N HIS A 32 5.57 1.10 3.04
CA HIS A 32 6.73 0.58 2.35
C HIS A 32 7.46 -0.44 3.20
N TYR A 33 7.33 -1.72 2.84
CA TYR A 33 7.98 -2.80 3.56
C TYR A 33 9.27 -3.21 2.89
N LYS A 34 10.28 -3.53 3.70
CA LYS A 34 11.49 -4.22 3.26
C LYS A 34 11.28 -5.71 3.46
N THR A 35 11.10 -6.46 2.39
CA THR A 35 11.01 -7.92 2.46
C THR A 35 12.35 -8.54 2.10
N THR A 36 12.72 -9.57 2.85
CA THR A 36 13.78 -10.49 2.43
C THR A 36 13.22 -11.42 1.37
N PRO A 37 13.91 -11.62 0.22
CA PRO A 37 13.49 -12.63 -0.73
C PRO A 37 13.44 -13.99 -0.02
N LYS A 38 12.31 -14.68 -0.13
CA LYS A 38 12.15 -16.03 0.42
C LYS A 38 13.06 -16.94 -0.42
N LYS A 39 14.10 -17.49 0.22
CA LYS A 39 15.05 -18.43 -0.38
C LYS A 39 14.34 -19.71 -0.80
#